data_AF-A0A327H1L1-F1
#
_entry.id   AF-A0A327H1L1-F1
#
_cell.length_a   1.000
_cell.length_b   1.000
_cell.length_c   1.000
_cell.angle_alpha   90.00
_cell.angle_beta   90.00
_cell.angle_gamma   90.00
#
_symmetry.space_group_name_H-M   'P 1'
#
loop_
_entity.id
_entity.type
_entity.pdbx_description
1 polymer ?
#
loop_
_entity_poly.entity_id
_entity_poly.type
_entity_poly.pdbx_seq_one_letter_code
_entity_poly.pdbx_strand_id
1 'polypeptide(L)'
;EIIVMGVVFVPVLFGLIGIWNLSMRSIVATMSYVVMFIIFHALLTFEAVLDSVQGIGLKPLPAQIGESSMFGGLVSPLAFELITISVVLFLFYESSHMCIRLFEYVAMLPESARTDSEHIRMFQTVLNTHLSQLFGVISLATLLTAIALDFDEILITVISEFQPNQWSQQVKDSLELQMTYGKVISAGLFLLFVSMARYLVPWQLVLGWFESLFRGGSKKPVSESEG
;
A
#
# COMPACT_ATOMS: atom_id res chain seq x y z
N GLU A 1 5.25 2.62 33.09
CA GLU A 1 5.17 3.62 32.01
C GLU A 1 6.45 3.75 31.19
N ILE A 2 7.63 3.93 31.80
CA ILE A 2 8.92 4.06 31.07
C ILE A 2 9.22 2.86 30.16
N ILE A 3 8.94 1.63 30.60
CA ILE A 3 9.13 0.41 29.79
C ILE A 3 8.20 0.42 28.56
N VAL A 4 6.96 0.86 28.73
CA VAL A 4 5.97 0.95 27.64
C VAL A 4 6.37 2.03 26.63
N MET A 5 6.81 3.20 27.11
CA MET A 5 7.39 4.23 26.23
C MET A 5 8.60 3.69 25.47
N GLY A 6 9.52 3.00 26.16
CA GLY A 6 10.68 2.39 25.54
C GLY A 6 10.29 1.50 24.36
N VAL A 7 9.34 0.58 24.56
CA VAL A 7 8.82 -0.31 23.52
C VAL A 7 8.22 0.48 22.34
N VAL A 8 7.36 1.47 22.59
CA VAL A 8 6.72 2.25 21.51
C VAL A 8 7.72 3.09 20.70
N PHE A 9 8.82 3.55 21.33
CA PHE A 9 9.84 4.36 20.66
C PHE A 9 10.93 3.55 19.93
N VAL A 10 11.03 2.23 20.15
CA VAL A 10 11.95 1.33 19.42
C VAL A 10 11.97 1.58 17.89
N PRO A 11 10.84 1.60 17.17
CA PRO A 11 10.84 1.80 15.72
C PRO A 11 11.35 3.20 15.34
N VAL A 12 11.07 4.22 16.15
CA VAL A 12 11.58 5.59 15.90
C VAL A 12 13.11 5.61 16.01
N LEU A 13 13.67 4.95 17.03
CA LEU A 13 15.12 4.87 17.23
C LEU A 13 15.80 4.09 16.10
N PHE A 14 15.30 2.91 15.74
CA PHE A 14 15.85 2.15 14.62
C PHE A 14 15.69 2.87 13.28
N GLY A 15 14.62 3.65 13.10
CA GLY A 15 14.40 4.47 11.92
C GLY A 15 15.45 5.58 11.81
N LEU A 16 15.69 6.30 12.90
CA LEU A 16 16.74 7.32 12.97
C LEU A 16 18.14 6.74 12.73
N ILE A 17 18.45 5.60 13.35
CA ILE A 17 19.71 4.88 13.13
C ILE A 17 19.83 4.45 11.66
N GLY A 18 18.74 3.98 11.06
CA GLY A 18 18.71 3.56 9.66
C GLY A 18 18.96 4.69 8.68
N ILE A 19 18.34 5.84 8.88
CA ILE A 19 18.57 7.02 8.05
C ILE A 19 20.00 7.53 8.24
N TRP A 20 20.46 7.66 9.48
CA TRP A 20 21.77 8.24 9.79
C TRP A 20 22.94 7.38 9.31
N ASN A 21 22.85 6.06 9.50
CA ASN A 21 23.90 5.12 9.08
C ASN A 21 23.70 4.58 7.66
N LEU A 22 22.73 5.12 6.90
CA LEU A 22 22.36 4.62 5.57
C LEU A 22 22.14 3.09 5.56
N SER A 23 21.49 2.56 6.59
CA SER A 23 21.39 1.13 6.85
C SER A 23 20.01 0.57 6.52
N MET A 24 19.91 -0.17 5.40
CA MET A 24 18.68 -0.89 5.03
C MET A 24 18.21 -1.86 6.10
N ARG A 25 19.15 -2.53 6.77
CA ARG A 25 18.82 -3.47 7.83
C ARG A 25 18.02 -2.82 8.96
N SER A 26 18.36 -1.59 9.32
CA SER A 26 17.68 -0.84 10.40
C SER A 26 16.33 -0.27 9.94
N ILE A 27 16.22 0.17 8.67
CA ILE A 27 14.96 0.58 8.06
C ILE A 27 13.98 -0.61 7.99
N VAL A 28 14.43 -1.78 7.54
CA VAL A 28 13.62 -3.01 7.52
C VAL A 28 13.22 -3.42 8.93
N ALA A 29 14.12 -3.37 9.90
CA ALA A 29 13.78 -3.68 11.30
C ALA A 29 12.69 -2.75 11.86
N THR A 30 12.75 -1.47 11.53
CA THR A 30 11.72 -0.47 11.88
C THR A 30 10.37 -0.84 11.27
N MET A 31 10.34 -1.12 9.96
CA MET A 31 9.13 -1.52 9.25
C MET A 31 8.54 -2.81 9.81
N SER A 32 9.35 -3.84 10.02
CA SER A 32 8.92 -5.11 10.59
C SER A 32 8.33 -4.94 11.99
N TYR A 33 8.92 -4.06 12.81
CA TYR A 33 8.40 -3.75 14.13
C TYR A 33 7.00 -3.11 14.06
N VAL A 34 6.82 -2.09 13.21
CA VAL A 34 5.51 -1.43 13.06
C VAL A 34 4.46 -2.39 12.49
N VAL A 35 4.81 -3.15 11.46
CA VAL A 35 3.90 -4.16 10.86
C VAL A 35 3.51 -5.23 11.89
N MET A 36 4.46 -5.71 12.69
CA MET A 36 4.18 -6.65 13.77
C MET A 36 3.16 -6.09 14.77
N PHE A 37 3.28 -4.82 15.17
CA PHE A 37 2.29 -4.16 16.03
C PHE A 37 0.91 -4.10 15.40
N ILE A 38 0.83 -3.76 14.11
CA ILE A 38 -0.44 -3.70 13.37
C ILE A 38 -1.07 -5.11 13.30
N ILE A 39 -0.28 -6.15 13.04
CA ILE A 39 -0.76 -7.54 13.00
C ILE A 39 -1.27 -7.97 14.37
N PHE A 40 -0.54 -7.70 15.45
CA PHE A 40 -1.01 -8.03 16.81
C PHE A 40 -2.29 -7.27 17.15
N HIS A 41 -2.37 -6.00 16.80
CA HIS A 41 -3.56 -5.19 17.01
C HIS A 41 -4.76 -5.76 16.23
N ALA A 42 -4.57 -6.12 14.96
CA ALA A 42 -5.60 -6.75 14.14
C ALA A 42 -6.04 -8.10 14.73
N LEU A 43 -5.09 -8.96 15.14
CA LEU A 43 -5.36 -10.27 15.74
C LEU A 43 -6.16 -10.17 17.04
N LEU A 44 -5.87 -9.20 17.90
CA LEU A 44 -6.58 -8.99 19.16
C LEU A 44 -7.98 -8.37 18.99
N THR A 45 -8.33 -7.94 17.77
CA THR A 45 -9.65 -7.41 17.44
C THR A 45 -10.63 -8.50 16.96
N PHE A 46 -10.14 -9.74 16.75
CA PHE A 46 -10.98 -10.86 16.31
C PHE A 46 -11.86 -11.42 17.42
N GLU A 47 -13.16 -11.54 17.16
CA GLU A 47 -14.14 -12.11 18.09
C GLU A 47 -13.77 -13.54 18.53
N ALA A 48 -13.30 -14.38 17.59
CA ALA A 48 -12.84 -15.73 17.88
C ALA A 48 -11.60 -15.81 18.80
N VAL A 49 -10.74 -14.78 18.78
CA VAL A 49 -9.58 -14.67 19.69
C VAL A 49 -10.02 -14.05 21.01
N LEU A 50 -10.94 -13.09 20.97
CA LEU A 50 -11.56 -12.43 22.12
C LEU A 50 -12.10 -13.43 23.14
N ASP A 51 -12.87 -14.42 22.71
CA ASP A 51 -13.48 -15.41 23.62
C ASP A 51 -12.44 -16.23 24.38
N SER A 52 -11.26 -16.45 23.77
CA SER A 52 -10.14 -17.15 24.42
C SER A 52 -9.31 -16.26 25.35
N VAL A 53 -9.31 -14.94 25.13
CA VAL A 53 -8.44 -13.97 25.84
C VAL A 53 -9.20 -13.17 26.92
N GLN A 54 -10.54 -13.10 26.84
CA GLN A 54 -11.40 -12.47 27.86
C GLN A 54 -11.23 -13.11 29.25
N GLY A 55 -10.88 -14.40 29.32
CA GLY A 55 -10.55 -15.09 30.58
C GLY A 55 -9.31 -14.54 31.31
N ILE A 56 -8.52 -13.69 30.65
CA ILE A 56 -7.27 -13.10 31.17
C ILE A 56 -7.46 -11.59 31.51
N GLY A 57 -8.69 -11.07 31.44
CA GLY A 57 -9.03 -9.70 31.85
C GLY A 57 -8.65 -8.60 30.86
N LEU A 58 -8.32 -8.94 29.61
CA LEU A 58 -8.08 -7.97 28.55
C LEU A 58 -9.41 -7.46 27.97
N LYS A 59 -9.55 -6.14 27.84
CA LYS A 59 -10.73 -5.53 27.21
C LYS A 59 -10.60 -5.58 25.69
N PRO A 60 -11.63 -6.05 24.98
CA PRO A 60 -11.60 -6.07 23.53
C PRO A 60 -11.61 -4.68 22.91
N LEU A 61 -10.98 -4.58 21.75
CA LEU A 61 -11.09 -3.42 20.88
C LEU A 61 -12.32 -3.58 19.97
N PRO A 62 -13.05 -2.50 19.66
CA PRO A 62 -14.20 -2.57 18.77
C PRO A 62 -13.78 -3.05 17.37
N ALA A 63 -14.63 -3.88 16.75
CA ALA A 63 -14.39 -4.38 15.40
C ALA A 63 -14.20 -3.22 14.42
N GLN A 64 -13.21 -3.32 13.54
CA GLN A 64 -12.81 -2.27 12.62
C GLN A 64 -13.72 -2.18 11.38
N ILE A 65 -15.04 -2.21 11.57
CA ILE A 65 -16.04 -2.08 10.50
C ILE A 65 -16.79 -0.77 10.74
N GLY A 66 -16.60 0.20 9.87
CA GLY A 66 -17.33 1.47 9.88
C GLY A 66 -18.05 1.69 8.54
N GLU A 67 -19.17 2.39 8.57
CA GLU A 67 -19.91 2.75 7.35
C GLU A 67 -19.07 3.65 6.43
N SER A 68 -19.12 3.37 5.13
CA SER A 68 -18.45 4.16 4.10
C SER A 68 -19.14 5.52 3.94
N SER A 69 -18.55 6.57 4.52
CA SER A 69 -19.11 7.93 4.54
C SER A 69 -18.20 8.99 3.91
N MET A 70 -16.93 8.68 3.68
CA MET A 70 -15.96 9.62 3.09
C MET A 70 -15.75 9.36 1.59
N PHE A 71 -15.27 10.38 0.88
CA PHE A 71 -14.99 10.32 -0.56
C PHE A 71 -16.17 9.85 -1.42
N GLY A 72 -17.37 10.37 -1.14
CA GLY A 72 -18.59 10.01 -1.88
C GLY A 72 -19.15 8.64 -1.51
N GLY A 73 -18.78 8.11 -0.33
CA GLY A 73 -19.23 6.81 0.16
C GLY A 73 -18.30 5.65 -0.22
N LEU A 74 -17.04 5.94 -0.59
CA LEU A 74 -16.07 4.91 -1.00
C LEU A 74 -15.23 4.37 0.17
N VAL A 75 -15.05 5.16 1.22
CA VAL A 75 -14.11 4.82 2.30
C VAL A 75 -14.71 5.19 3.65
N SER A 76 -14.68 4.27 4.61
CA SER A 76 -15.04 4.56 6.00
C SER A 76 -13.93 5.37 6.70
N PRO A 77 -14.26 6.19 7.72
CA PRO A 77 -13.26 6.98 8.45
C PRO A 77 -12.08 6.13 8.97
N LEU A 78 -12.38 4.93 9.45
CA LEU A 78 -11.38 4.00 9.94
C LEU A 78 -10.53 3.39 8.81
N ALA A 79 -11.15 3.00 7.70
CA ALA A 79 -10.41 2.54 6.52
C ALA A 79 -9.45 3.61 6.00
N PHE A 80 -9.85 4.88 6.04
CA PHE A 80 -8.99 5.99 5.66
C PHE A 80 -7.76 6.13 6.56
N GLU A 81 -7.90 5.95 7.88
CA GLU A 81 -6.77 5.95 8.82
C GLU A 81 -5.79 4.81 8.51
N LEU A 82 -6.28 3.59 8.26
CA LEU A 82 -5.44 2.44 7.91
C LEU A 82 -4.73 2.64 6.56
N ILE A 83 -5.43 3.16 5.56
CA ILE A 83 -4.85 3.50 4.26
C ILE A 83 -3.76 4.56 4.43
N THR A 84 -4.01 5.59 5.26
CA THR A 84 -3.03 6.64 5.54
C THR A 84 -1.77 6.08 6.20
N ILE A 85 -1.91 5.24 7.23
CA ILE A 85 -0.78 4.56 7.87
C ILE A 85 0.00 3.72 6.85
N SER A 86 -0.71 2.99 5.99
CA SER A 86 -0.11 2.14 4.96
C SER A 86 0.68 2.95 3.93
N VAL A 87 0.12 4.08 3.46
CA VAL A 87 0.80 5.00 2.52
C VAL A 87 2.04 5.61 3.16
N VAL A 88 1.97 6.04 4.42
CA VAL A 88 3.12 6.61 5.14
C VAL A 88 4.23 5.57 5.31
N LEU A 89 3.89 4.33 5.67
CA LEU A 89 4.87 3.23 5.79
C LEU A 89 5.51 2.88 4.44
N PHE A 90 4.71 2.82 3.37
CA PHE A 90 5.20 2.58 2.03
C PHE A 90 6.16 3.70 1.58
N LEU A 91 5.77 4.96 1.77
CA LEU A 91 6.60 6.13 1.46
C LEU A 91 7.90 6.10 2.24
N PHE A 92 7.84 5.85 3.55
CA PHE A 92 9.02 5.75 4.41
C PHE A 92 10.00 4.69 3.89
N TYR A 93 9.49 3.49 3.57
CA TYR A 93 10.32 2.40 3.08
C TYR A 93 10.95 2.71 1.72
N GLU A 94 10.14 3.09 0.71
CA GLU A 94 10.65 3.26 -0.65
C GLU A 94 11.53 4.52 -0.79
N SER A 95 11.22 5.60 -0.06
CA SER A 95 12.07 6.79 -0.03
C SER A 95 13.42 6.52 0.64
N SER A 96 13.44 5.79 1.77
CA SER A 96 14.68 5.36 2.40
C SER A 96 15.48 4.45 1.48
N HIS A 97 14.79 3.53 0.79
CA HIS A 97 15.39 2.60 -0.14
C HIS A 97 16.08 3.31 -1.31
N MET A 98 15.42 4.30 -1.89
CA MET A 98 15.95 5.14 -2.96
C MET A 98 17.10 6.03 -2.48
N CYS A 99 16.95 6.70 -1.34
CA CYS A 99 17.92 7.64 -0.79
C CYS A 99 19.29 6.98 -0.55
N ILE A 100 19.31 5.83 0.13
CA ILE A 100 20.55 5.10 0.42
C ILE A 100 21.23 4.63 -0.87
N ARG A 101 20.49 4.02 -1.81
CA ARG A 101 21.06 3.57 -3.09
C ARG A 101 21.64 4.71 -3.90
N LEU A 102 20.99 5.88 -3.86
CA LEU A 102 21.45 7.07 -4.55
C LEU A 102 22.75 7.61 -3.92
N PHE A 103 22.84 7.60 -2.59
CA PHE A 103 24.07 7.96 -1.88
C PHE A 103 25.20 6.96 -2.12
N GLU A 104 24.92 5.66 -2.11
CA GLU A 104 25.89 4.61 -2.47
C GLU A 104 26.40 4.80 -3.90
N TYR A 105 25.50 5.07 -4.85
CA TYR A 105 25.87 5.37 -6.22
C TYR A 105 26.78 6.61 -6.32
N VAL A 106 26.41 7.71 -5.68
CA VAL A 106 27.22 8.94 -5.68
C VAL A 106 28.59 8.74 -5.02
N ALA A 107 28.66 7.91 -3.98
CA ALA A 107 29.92 7.59 -3.30
C ALA A 107 30.90 6.76 -4.16
N MET A 108 30.39 6.02 -5.15
CA MET A 108 31.21 5.23 -6.08
C MET A 108 31.70 6.04 -7.30
N LEU A 109 31.13 7.22 -7.54
CA LEU A 109 31.50 8.04 -8.70
C LEU A 109 32.86 8.73 -8.52
N PRO A 110 33.68 8.85 -9.58
CA PRO A 110 34.92 9.62 -9.53
C PRO A 110 34.62 11.12 -9.34
N GLU A 111 35.54 11.87 -8.73
CA GLU A 111 35.32 13.30 -8.46
C GLU A 111 35.04 14.13 -9.72
N SER A 112 35.58 13.72 -10.88
CA SER A 112 35.33 14.34 -12.18
C SER A 112 33.85 14.27 -12.62
N ALA A 113 33.09 13.29 -12.12
CA ALA A 113 31.66 13.14 -12.43
C ALA A 113 30.80 14.24 -11.79
N ARG A 114 31.33 14.98 -10.80
CA ARG A 114 30.61 16.10 -10.16
C ARG A 114 30.47 17.32 -11.06
N THR A 115 31.38 17.48 -12.03
CA THR A 115 31.44 18.63 -12.93
C THR A 115 30.96 18.31 -14.34
N ASP A 116 30.83 17.03 -14.67
CA ASP A 116 30.37 16.59 -15.97
C ASP A 116 28.85 16.73 -16.08
N SER A 117 28.40 17.54 -17.04
CA SER A 117 26.99 17.80 -17.29
C SER A 117 26.23 16.55 -17.73
N GLU A 118 26.90 15.58 -18.35
CA GLU A 118 26.28 14.33 -18.76
C GLU A 118 25.93 13.44 -17.55
N HIS A 119 26.85 13.30 -16.60
CA HIS A 119 26.63 12.52 -15.37
C HIS A 119 25.52 13.14 -14.50
N ILE A 120 25.49 14.47 -14.39
CA ILE A 120 24.42 15.18 -13.68
C ILE A 120 23.05 14.91 -14.33
N ARG A 121 22.99 14.94 -15.67
CA ARG A 121 21.75 14.67 -16.42
C ARG A 121 21.28 13.23 -16.24
N MET A 122 22.20 12.25 -16.23
CA MET A 122 21.85 10.84 -15.98
C MET A 122 21.30 10.64 -14.58
N PHE A 123 21.95 11.23 -13.56
CA PHE A 123 21.49 11.19 -12.18
C PHE A 123 20.08 11.78 -12.02
N GLN A 124 19.83 12.96 -12.60
CA GLN A 124 18.51 13.59 -12.58
C GLN A 124 17.45 12.75 -13.30
N THR A 125 17.80 12.11 -14.42
CA THR A 125 16.90 11.20 -15.13
C THR A 125 16.50 10.03 -14.23
N VAL A 126 17.47 9.35 -13.60
CA VAL A 126 17.20 8.24 -12.68
C VAL A 126 16.32 8.68 -11.51
N LEU A 127 16.66 9.81 -10.88
CA LEU A 127 15.89 10.39 -9.77
C LEU A 127 14.43 10.67 -10.18
N ASN A 128 14.23 11.38 -11.30
CA ASN A 128 12.91 11.80 -11.75
C ASN A 128 12.05 10.61 -12.21
N THR A 129 12.65 9.61 -12.87
CA THR A 129 11.95 8.38 -13.25
C THR A 129 11.47 7.63 -12.02
N HIS A 130 12.33 7.45 -11.02
CA HIS A 130 11.93 6.80 -9.77
C HIS A 130 10.84 7.57 -9.01
N LEU A 131 10.93 8.89 -8.92
CA LEU A 131 9.89 9.71 -8.29
C LEU A 131 8.54 9.60 -9.02
N SER A 132 8.55 9.62 -10.36
CA SER A 132 7.34 9.44 -11.17
C SER A 132 6.72 8.05 -10.96
N GLN A 133 7.55 7.00 -10.97
CA GLN A 133 7.10 5.63 -10.69
C GLN A 133 6.55 5.48 -9.27
N LEU A 134 7.22 6.05 -8.27
CA LEU A 134 6.78 6.05 -6.89
C LEU A 134 5.39 6.68 -6.75
N PHE A 135 5.21 7.87 -7.33
CA PHE A 135 3.92 8.56 -7.33
C PHE A 135 2.83 7.73 -8.03
N GLY A 136 3.12 7.19 -9.20
CA GLY A 136 2.18 6.36 -9.97
C GLY A 136 1.76 5.10 -9.21
N VAL A 137 2.73 4.36 -8.66
CA VAL A 137 2.47 3.12 -7.91
C VAL A 137 1.70 3.39 -6.62
N ILE A 138 2.10 4.39 -5.83
CA ILE A 138 1.41 4.72 -4.58
C ILE A 138 -0.02 5.18 -4.85
N SER A 139 -0.23 6.04 -5.85
CA SER A 139 -1.57 6.53 -6.19
C SER A 139 -2.49 5.38 -6.63
N LEU A 140 -1.98 4.50 -7.50
CA LEU A 140 -2.73 3.34 -7.97
C LEU A 140 -3.00 2.35 -6.83
N ALA A 141 -2.01 2.04 -6.02
CA ALA A 141 -2.16 1.12 -4.88
C ALA A 141 -3.16 1.65 -3.85
N THR A 142 -3.13 2.95 -3.56
CA THR A 142 -4.09 3.61 -2.65
C THR A 142 -5.51 3.52 -3.19
N LEU A 143 -5.71 3.82 -4.48
CA LEU A 143 -7.01 3.74 -5.13
C LEU A 143 -7.55 2.31 -5.16
N LEU A 144 -6.74 1.34 -5.58
CA LEU A 144 -7.14 -0.06 -5.62
C LEU A 144 -7.46 -0.59 -4.22
N THR A 145 -6.71 -0.16 -3.20
CA THR A 145 -6.98 -0.55 -1.80
C THR A 145 -8.30 0.03 -1.32
N ALA A 146 -8.59 1.31 -1.61
CA ALA A 146 -9.87 1.92 -1.27
C ALA A 146 -11.05 1.15 -1.89
N ILE A 147 -10.97 0.84 -3.19
CA ILE A 147 -12.00 0.06 -3.90
C ILE A 147 -12.13 -1.36 -3.32
N ALA A 148 -11.00 -2.01 -3.00
CA ALA A 148 -11.01 -3.36 -2.47
C ALA A 148 -11.66 -3.46 -1.08
N LEU A 149 -11.51 -2.41 -0.25
CA LEU A 149 -12.10 -2.37 1.09
C LEU A 149 -13.62 -2.20 1.07
N ASP A 150 -14.17 -1.58 0.02
CA ASP A 150 -15.59 -1.29 -0.15
C ASP A 150 -16.27 -2.20 -1.20
N PHE A 151 -15.55 -3.23 -1.67
CA PHE A 151 -15.97 -4.09 -2.76
C PHE A 151 -17.36 -4.73 -2.55
N ASP A 152 -17.71 -5.04 -1.31
CA ASP A 152 -18.99 -5.65 -0.96
C ASP A 152 -20.17 -4.70 -1.05
N GLU A 153 -20.02 -3.46 -0.60
CA GLU A 153 -21.05 -2.42 -0.75
C GLU A 153 -21.26 -2.08 -2.23
N ILE A 154 -20.18 -2.02 -3.01
CA ILE A 154 -20.22 -1.86 -4.47
C ILE A 154 -20.98 -3.03 -5.11
N LEU A 155 -20.69 -4.27 -4.72
CA LEU A 155 -21.34 -5.47 -5.26
C LEU A 155 -22.84 -5.49 -4.92
N ILE A 156 -23.23 -5.13 -3.69
CA ILE A 156 -24.64 -5.03 -3.29
C ILE A 156 -25.35 -3.94 -4.10
N THR A 157 -24.70 -2.78 -4.28
CA THR A 157 -25.25 -1.66 -5.07
C THR A 157 -25.54 -2.10 -6.51
N VAL A 158 -24.56 -2.72 -7.17
CA VAL A 158 -24.71 -3.25 -8.53
C VAL A 158 -25.83 -4.29 -8.59
N ILE A 159 -25.84 -5.26 -7.68
CA ILE A 159 -26.88 -6.30 -7.65
C ILE A 159 -28.28 -5.70 -7.47
N SER A 160 -28.43 -4.70 -6.60
CA SER A 160 -29.71 -4.05 -6.32
C SER A 160 -30.25 -3.27 -7.52
N GLU A 161 -29.37 -2.70 -8.35
CA GLU A 161 -29.75 -1.97 -9.56
C GLU A 161 -30.22 -2.91 -10.68
N PHE A 162 -29.60 -4.08 -10.82
CA PHE A 162 -29.96 -5.08 -11.84
C PHE A 162 -31.10 -6.04 -11.42
N GLN A 163 -31.30 -6.25 -10.11
CA GLN A 163 -32.30 -7.17 -9.56
C GLN A 163 -32.89 -6.61 -8.24
N PRO A 164 -33.83 -5.64 -8.29
CA PRO A 164 -34.44 -5.03 -7.09
C PRO A 164 -35.45 -5.95 -6.36
N ASN A 165 -35.28 -7.27 -6.44
CA ASN A 165 -36.18 -8.29 -5.88
C ASN A 165 -35.65 -8.87 -4.55
N GLN A 166 -36.43 -9.75 -3.91
CA GLN A 166 -36.07 -10.36 -2.61
C GLN A 166 -34.73 -11.11 -2.60
N TRP A 167 -34.20 -11.49 -3.76
CA TRP A 167 -32.88 -12.10 -3.87
C TRP A 167 -31.75 -11.12 -3.50
N SER A 168 -31.84 -9.84 -3.92
CA SER A 168 -30.87 -8.81 -3.51
C SER A 168 -30.85 -8.62 -1.99
N GLN A 169 -32.02 -8.72 -1.34
CA GLN A 169 -32.12 -8.63 0.12
C GLN A 169 -31.56 -9.86 0.83
N GLN A 170 -31.79 -11.06 0.30
CA GLN A 170 -31.17 -12.27 0.84
C GLN A 170 -29.65 -12.29 0.66
N VAL A 171 -29.14 -11.73 -0.44
CA VAL A 171 -27.69 -11.56 -0.68
C VAL A 171 -27.11 -10.52 0.27
N LYS A 172 -27.82 -9.41 0.52
CA LYS A 172 -27.42 -8.40 1.52
C LYS A 172 -27.37 -9.00 2.93
N ASP A 173 -28.43 -9.68 3.36
CA ASP A 173 -28.50 -10.31 4.69
C ASP A 173 -27.45 -11.42 4.84
N SER A 174 -27.19 -12.19 3.78
CA SER A 174 -26.14 -13.22 3.75
C SER A 174 -24.74 -12.63 3.74
N LEU A 175 -24.52 -11.50 3.04
CA LEU A 175 -23.25 -10.78 3.04
C LEU A 175 -22.99 -10.14 4.40
N GLU A 176 -23.98 -9.51 5.03
CA GLU A 176 -23.85 -8.94 6.37
C GLU A 176 -23.48 -10.01 7.41
N LEU A 177 -24.12 -11.19 7.35
CA LEU A 177 -23.80 -12.34 8.20
C LEU A 177 -22.46 -13.02 7.87
N GLN A 178 -22.10 -13.12 6.58
CA GLN A 178 -20.82 -13.71 6.18
C GLN A 178 -19.65 -12.76 6.42
N MET A 179 -19.82 -11.45 6.36
CA MET A 179 -18.72 -10.48 6.44
C MET A 179 -18.15 -10.28 7.84
N THR A 180 -18.88 -10.64 8.90
CA THR A 180 -18.31 -10.76 10.26
C THR A 180 -17.19 -11.80 10.32
N TYR A 181 -17.24 -12.82 9.45
CA TYR A 181 -16.22 -13.88 9.34
C TYR A 181 -15.41 -13.83 8.02
N GLY A 182 -15.95 -13.20 6.97
CA GLY A 182 -15.54 -13.33 5.58
C GLY A 182 -14.64 -12.22 5.06
N LYS A 183 -14.74 -10.98 5.58
CA LYS A 183 -13.83 -9.87 5.20
C LYS A 183 -12.37 -10.21 5.48
N VAL A 184 -12.13 -11.00 6.51
CA VAL A 184 -10.78 -11.39 6.93
C VAL A 184 -10.24 -12.53 6.08
N ILE A 185 -11.08 -13.52 5.78
CA ILE A 185 -10.67 -14.64 4.93
C ILE A 185 -10.47 -14.16 3.49
N SER A 186 -11.31 -13.23 3.00
CA SER A 186 -11.16 -12.64 1.66
C SER A 186 -9.97 -11.71 1.57
N ALA A 187 -9.70 -10.86 2.57
CA ALA A 187 -8.48 -10.05 2.64
C ALA A 187 -7.23 -10.93 2.73
N GLY A 188 -7.27 -12.01 3.52
CA GLY A 188 -6.19 -12.99 3.61
C GLY A 188 -5.93 -13.73 2.29
N LEU A 189 -6.99 -14.19 1.62
CA LEU A 189 -6.91 -14.83 0.30
C LEU A 189 -6.47 -13.85 -0.79
N PHE A 190 -6.89 -12.59 -0.72
CA PHE A 190 -6.47 -11.54 -1.64
C PHE A 190 -4.97 -11.23 -1.48
N LEU A 191 -4.47 -11.10 -0.24
CA LEU A 191 -3.05 -10.92 0.02
C LEU A 191 -2.21 -12.14 -0.42
N LEU A 192 -2.74 -13.35 -0.24
CA LEU A 192 -2.14 -14.58 -0.76
C LEU A 192 -2.12 -14.59 -2.29
N PHE A 193 -3.23 -14.22 -2.93
CA PHE A 193 -3.36 -14.11 -4.38
C PHE A 193 -2.40 -13.07 -4.95
N VAL A 194 -2.34 -11.86 -4.39
CA VAL A 194 -1.43 -10.79 -4.82
C VAL A 194 0.04 -11.20 -4.58
N SER A 195 0.34 -11.85 -3.46
CA SER A 195 1.68 -12.43 -3.22
C SER A 195 2.04 -13.49 -4.25
N MET A 196 1.08 -14.33 -4.64
CA MET A 196 1.28 -15.40 -5.63
C MET A 196 1.33 -14.84 -7.07
N ALA A 197 0.61 -13.76 -7.35
CA ALA A 197 0.60 -13.07 -8.64
C ALA A 197 1.97 -12.47 -8.99
N ARG A 198 2.81 -12.14 -7.99
CA ARG A 198 4.23 -11.80 -8.20
C ARG A 198 4.99 -12.87 -9.00
N TYR A 199 4.63 -14.14 -8.83
CA TYR A 199 5.31 -15.28 -9.44
C TYR A 199 4.63 -15.80 -10.71
N LEU A 200 3.31 -15.63 -10.82
CA LEU A 200 2.52 -16.14 -11.95
C LEU A 200 2.42 -15.15 -13.10
N VAL A 201 2.44 -13.85 -12.81
CA VAL A 201 2.25 -12.81 -13.83
C VAL A 201 3.62 -12.26 -14.24
N PRO A 202 3.98 -12.32 -15.54
CA PRO A 202 5.24 -11.75 -16.02
C PRO A 202 5.11 -10.23 -16.11
N TRP A 203 5.31 -9.55 -14.98
CA TRP A 203 5.10 -8.11 -14.84
C TRP A 203 5.88 -7.25 -15.84
N GLN A 204 7.03 -7.74 -16.31
CA GLN A 204 7.83 -7.10 -17.35
C GLN A 204 7.07 -6.93 -18.68
N LEU A 205 6.25 -7.93 -19.04
CA LEU A 205 5.42 -7.90 -20.26
C LEU A 205 4.22 -6.97 -20.10
N VAL A 206 3.59 -6.98 -18.92
CA VAL A 206 2.43 -6.13 -18.61
C VAL A 206 2.84 -4.65 -18.64
N LEU A 207 3.95 -4.30 -18.00
CA LEU A 207 4.48 -2.94 -18.00
C LEU A 207 4.88 -2.46 -19.40
N GLY A 208 5.54 -3.32 -20.20
CA GLY A 208 5.88 -3.00 -21.59
C GLY A 208 4.65 -2.75 -22.48
N TRP A 209 3.55 -3.48 -22.24
CA TRP A 209 2.29 -3.25 -22.94
C TRP A 209 1.64 -1.91 -22.54
N PHE A 210 1.63 -1.58 -21.24
CA PHE A 210 1.16 -0.27 -20.75
C PHE A 210 1.99 0.89 -21.32
N GLU A 211 3.31 0.76 -21.38
CA GLU A 211 4.19 1.76 -21.98
C GLU A 211 3.90 1.96 -23.48
N SER A 212 3.60 0.88 -24.20
CA SER A 212 3.24 0.95 -25.62
C SER A 212 1.92 1.68 -25.87
N LEU A 213 0.92 1.48 -24.99
CA LEU A 213 -0.37 2.17 -25.05
C LEU A 213 -0.24 3.66 -24.77
N PHE A 214 0.55 4.04 -23.76
CA PHE A 214 0.79 5.44 -23.43
C PHE A 214 1.64 6.17 -24.47
N ARG A 215 2.58 5.48 -25.14
CA ARG A 215 3.32 6.04 -26.30
C ARG A 215 2.47 6.13 -27.56
N GLY A 216 1.48 5.26 -27.74
CA GLY A 216 0.56 5.27 -28.88
C GLY A 216 -0.30 6.55 -29.00
N GLY A 217 -0.54 7.24 -27.88
CA GLY A 217 -1.27 8.52 -27.84
C GLY A 217 -0.45 9.76 -28.22
N SER A 218 0.87 9.65 -28.37
CA SER A 218 1.77 10.77 -28.67
C SER A 218 2.42 10.63 -30.05
N LYS A 219 1.59 10.52 -31.09
CA LYS A 219 2.02 10.80 -32.48
C LYS A 219 1.25 12.00 -33.00
N LYS A 220 1.83 13.20 -32.87
CA LYS A 220 1.50 14.29 -33.80
C LYS A 220 2.01 13.86 -35.18
N PRO A 221 1.20 13.97 -36.26
CA PRO A 221 1.70 13.77 -37.59
C PRO A 221 2.70 14.89 -37.88
N VAL A 222 3.95 14.51 -38.15
CA VAL A 222 4.90 15.43 -38.80
C VAL A 222 4.39 15.59 -40.22
N SER A 223 3.79 16.74 -40.51
CA SER A 223 3.56 17.16 -41.87
C SER A 223 4.92 17.30 -42.55
N GLU A 224 5.19 16.44 -43.52
CA GLU A 224 6.24 16.69 -44.52
C GLU A 224 5.87 17.98 -45.26
N SER A 225 6.59 19.06 -44.95
CA SER A 225 6.72 20.21 -45.82
C SER A 225 8.19 20.34 -46.22
N GLU A 226 8.41 20.05 -47.50
CA GLU A 226 9.41 20.64 -48.40
C GLU A 226 10.89 20.23 -48.29
N GLY A 227 11.40 19.83 -49.45
CA GLY A 227 12.77 19.46 -49.78
C GLY A 227 12.81 18.70 -51.09
#